data_AF-A0A2K3PKI1-F1
#
_entry.id   AF-A0A2K3PKI1-F1
#
_cell.length_a   1.000
_cell.length_b   1.000
_cell.length_c   1.000
_cell.angle_alpha   90.00
_cell.angle_beta   90.00
_cell.angle_gamma   90.00
#
_symmetry.space_group_name_H-M   'P 1'
#
loop_
_entity.id
_entity.type
_entity.pdbx_description
1 polymer ?
#
loop_
_entity_poly.entity_id
_entity_poly.type
_entity_poly.pdbx_seq_one_letter_code
_entity_poly.pdbx_strand_id
1 'polypeptide(L)'
;MAQWWRSAVNHLRSTEVNHSSLSSLRRSHSYHTIQAIPRESTGSKVAARDRMQGRIPAVVFFQNLLEKNPESRSSSRKHLLTVEKKQIKAVLNSIEAPFFCSTRFPIQIRAGSGSTHLLESGTVLPIKIHRDEESGPIKIHRDEESGNILNLVFVWAEDGMDLKVDVPVVFKGEDDCPGLKKGAKGTTKWLWDRLAFIASIIFHKCRPQPDNSVKQTVQFKGVVEVKKSRISGFLNKIRTSLRYLGPSEHIPSKVEVDISNLDIEDRIFMRDIEVHPSLKLLNKNENMPICKIVPTSLGNQEPVAA
;
A
#
# COMPACT_ATOMS: atom_id res chain seq x y z
N MET A 1 -16.47 -55.89 51.26
CA MET A 1 -16.76 -56.55 49.96
C MET A 1 -16.14 -55.66 48.89
N ALA A 2 -14.86 -55.80 48.53
CA ALA A 2 -14.30 -56.79 47.60
C ALA A 2 -14.84 -56.54 46.17
N GLN A 3 -14.09 -56.32 45.08
CA GLN A 3 -12.66 -56.38 44.73
C GLN A 3 -12.47 -55.49 43.46
N TRP A 4 -11.36 -54.76 43.34
CA TRP A 4 -10.18 -55.09 42.52
C TRP A 4 -10.49 -55.45 41.05
N TRP A 5 -10.04 -54.60 40.12
CA TRP A 5 -9.28 -55.01 38.92
C TRP A 5 -8.27 -53.91 38.56
N ARG A 6 -7.00 -54.16 38.91
CA ARG A 6 -5.84 -53.65 38.17
C ARG A 6 -5.45 -54.69 37.12
N SER A 7 -5.14 -54.23 35.92
CA SER A 7 -4.23 -54.81 34.90
C SER A 7 -4.55 -54.13 33.57
N ALA A 8 -3.65 -53.82 32.65
CA ALA A 8 -2.20 -53.91 32.61
C ALA A 8 -1.74 -52.90 31.56
N VAL A 9 -0.53 -52.38 31.77
CA VAL A 9 0.23 -51.56 30.83
C VAL A 9 0.47 -52.37 29.56
N ASN A 10 0.04 -51.86 28.41
CA ASN A 10 0.62 -52.21 27.12
C ASN A 10 1.18 -50.94 26.47
N HIS A 11 2.50 -50.94 26.37
CA HIS A 11 3.31 -50.01 25.59
C HIS A 11 2.82 -49.99 24.14
N LEU A 12 2.07 -48.96 23.76
CA LEU A 12 1.96 -48.54 22.36
C LEU A 12 2.55 -47.15 22.26
N ARG A 13 3.67 -47.09 21.56
CA ARG A 13 4.43 -45.89 21.22
C ARG A 13 3.59 -45.09 20.23
N SER A 14 2.65 -44.28 20.72
CA SER A 14 2.01 -43.26 19.91
C SER A 14 3.07 -42.22 19.56
N THR A 15 3.53 -42.25 18.31
CA THR A 15 4.27 -41.16 17.69
C THR A 15 3.36 -39.94 17.68
N GLU A 16 3.50 -39.08 18.69
CA GLU A 16 3.01 -37.72 18.65
C GLU A 16 3.70 -37.04 17.46
N VAL A 17 2.99 -36.99 16.33
CA VAL A 17 3.32 -36.05 15.27
C VAL A 17 3.12 -34.68 15.89
N ASN A 18 4.25 -34.06 16.21
CA ASN A 18 4.37 -32.67 16.64
C ASN A 18 3.58 -31.75 15.68
N HIS A 19 2.30 -31.52 15.97
CA HIS A 19 1.51 -30.45 15.35
C HIS A 19 1.98 -29.05 15.81
N SER A 20 3.02 -29.00 16.66
CA SER A 20 3.67 -27.79 17.14
C SER A 20 4.55 -27.08 16.11
N SER A 21 4.79 -27.66 14.92
CA SER A 21 5.60 -27.04 13.85
C SER A 21 4.80 -26.32 12.75
N LEU A 22 3.47 -26.45 12.72
CA LEU A 22 2.59 -25.72 11.78
C LEU A 22 1.99 -24.43 12.37
N SER A 23 2.06 -24.24 13.68
CA SER A 23 1.59 -23.02 14.34
C SER A 23 2.58 -21.86 14.23
N SER A 24 3.86 -22.13 13.94
CA SER A 24 4.90 -21.09 13.90
C SER A 24 4.94 -20.30 12.58
N LEU A 25 4.32 -20.79 11.49
CA LEU A 25 4.07 -19.98 10.28
C LEU A 25 2.84 -19.07 10.42
N ARG A 26 2.02 -19.24 11.47
CA ARG A 26 0.98 -18.29 11.84
C ARG A 26 1.54 -17.18 12.73
N ARG A 27 2.62 -16.52 12.30
CA ARG A 27 2.79 -15.09 12.61
C ARG A 27 1.77 -14.29 11.80
N SER A 28 0.50 -14.69 11.96
CA SER A 28 -0.65 -14.06 11.34
C SER A 28 -0.75 -12.71 12.01
N HIS A 29 -0.61 -11.65 11.22
CA HIS A 29 -1.09 -10.34 11.61
C HIS A 29 -2.50 -10.54 12.16
N SER A 30 -2.66 -10.46 13.48
CA SER A 30 -3.92 -10.69 14.17
C SER A 30 -4.83 -9.52 13.85
N TYR A 31 -5.37 -9.51 12.64
CA TYR A 31 -6.35 -8.53 12.22
C TYR A 31 -7.60 -8.73 13.06
N HIS A 32 -8.17 -7.61 13.48
CA HIS A 32 -9.35 -7.61 14.34
C HIS A 32 -10.49 -8.39 13.66
N THR A 33 -11.11 -9.32 14.40
CA THR A 33 -12.30 -10.02 13.93
C THR A 33 -13.46 -9.03 13.87
N ILE A 34 -14.02 -8.83 12.69
CA ILE A 34 -15.16 -7.94 12.47
C ILE A 34 -16.40 -8.60 13.08
N GLN A 35 -17.07 -7.90 13.98
CA GLN A 35 -18.31 -8.37 14.59
C GLN A 35 -19.47 -7.70 13.88
N ALA A 36 -20.38 -8.53 13.39
CA ALA A 36 -21.54 -8.10 12.63
C ALA A 36 -22.82 -8.62 13.24
N ILE A 37 -23.91 -7.89 13.06
CA ILE A 37 -25.25 -8.25 13.50
C ILE A 37 -26.17 -8.22 12.28
N PRO A 38 -27.01 -9.24 12.05
CA PRO A 38 -27.99 -9.22 10.97
C PRO A 38 -28.90 -7.99 11.03
N ARG A 39 -29.26 -7.46 9.86
CA ARG A 39 -30.30 -6.46 9.73
C ARG A 39 -31.46 -7.00 8.91
N GLU A 40 -32.68 -6.78 9.37
CA GLU A 40 -33.89 -7.24 8.68
C GLU A 40 -34.42 -6.19 7.68
N SER A 41 -34.24 -4.90 8.00
CA SER A 41 -34.77 -3.81 7.19
C SER A 41 -33.68 -3.11 6.36
N THR A 42 -34.10 -2.53 5.24
CA THR A 42 -33.24 -1.76 4.33
C THR A 42 -33.86 -0.41 4.01
N GLY A 43 -33.06 0.54 3.55
CA GLY A 43 -33.52 1.88 3.15
C GLY A 43 -32.71 3.01 3.79
N SER A 44 -32.82 4.21 3.21
CA SER A 44 -32.04 5.38 3.62
C SER A 44 -32.31 5.80 5.07
N LYS A 45 -33.58 5.84 5.49
CA LYS A 45 -33.99 6.21 6.85
C LYS A 45 -33.47 5.21 7.90
N VAL A 46 -33.54 3.92 7.60
CA VAL A 46 -33.02 2.85 8.48
C VAL A 46 -31.51 2.99 8.61
N ALA A 47 -30.80 3.13 7.49
CA ALA A 47 -29.35 3.32 7.47
C ALA A 47 -28.91 4.59 8.23
N ALA A 48 -29.66 5.69 8.14
CA ALA A 48 -29.39 6.90 8.92
C ALA A 48 -29.53 6.66 10.42
N ARG A 49 -30.56 5.91 10.85
CA ARG A 49 -30.76 5.54 12.26
C ARG A 49 -29.65 4.62 12.77
N ASP A 50 -29.20 3.65 11.97
CA ASP A 50 -28.07 2.80 12.33
C ASP A 50 -26.81 3.63 12.58
N ARG A 51 -26.53 4.60 11.70
CA ARG A 51 -25.37 5.51 11.84
C ARG A 51 -25.47 6.40 13.07
N MET A 52 -26.68 6.89 13.39
CA MET A 52 -26.95 7.65 14.62
C MET A 52 -26.67 6.81 15.87
N GLN A 53 -26.93 5.50 15.82
CA GLN A 53 -26.61 4.55 16.89
C GLN A 53 -25.15 4.06 16.87
N GLY A 54 -24.30 4.63 16.02
CA GLY A 54 -22.89 4.25 15.92
C GLY A 54 -22.67 2.90 15.21
N ARG A 55 -23.63 2.43 14.39
CA ARG A 55 -23.49 1.26 13.53
C ARG A 55 -23.37 1.66 12.06
N ILE A 56 -22.64 0.86 11.30
CA ILE A 56 -22.45 1.04 9.86
C ILE A 56 -23.22 -0.08 9.15
N PRO A 57 -24.15 0.24 8.26
CA PRO A 57 -24.79 -0.73 7.38
C PRO A 57 -23.74 -1.43 6.51
N ALA A 58 -23.84 -2.76 6.40
CA ALA A 58 -22.95 -3.58 5.62
C ALA A 58 -23.69 -4.68 4.85
N VAL A 59 -23.02 -5.25 3.85
CA VAL A 59 -23.49 -6.44 3.14
C VAL A 59 -22.33 -7.39 2.89
N VAL A 60 -22.57 -8.69 3.01
CA VAL A 60 -21.63 -9.75 2.65
C VAL A 60 -22.29 -10.66 1.61
N PHE A 61 -21.57 -11.05 0.56
CA PHE A 61 -22.07 -11.96 -0.47
C PHE A 61 -20.91 -12.63 -1.23
N PHE A 62 -21.16 -13.58 -2.13
CA PHE A 62 -20.09 -14.17 -2.95
C PHE A 62 -19.75 -13.31 -4.17
N GLN A 63 -18.46 -13.12 -4.48
CA GLN A 63 -18.03 -12.26 -5.58
C GLN A 63 -18.63 -12.67 -6.96
N ASN A 64 -18.94 -13.94 -7.16
CA ASN A 64 -19.62 -14.45 -8.37
C ASN A 64 -20.95 -13.73 -8.67
N LEU A 65 -21.61 -13.15 -7.66
CA LEU A 65 -22.79 -12.30 -7.89
C LEU A 65 -22.51 -10.99 -8.64
N LEU A 66 -21.26 -10.50 -8.61
CA LEU A 66 -20.88 -9.29 -9.34
C LEU A 66 -20.63 -9.59 -10.82
N GLU A 67 -20.53 -10.86 -11.20
CA GLU A 67 -20.32 -11.25 -12.58
C GLU A 67 -21.64 -11.23 -13.36
N LYS A 68 -21.60 -10.66 -14.57
CA LYS A 68 -22.77 -10.49 -15.43
C LYS A 68 -23.24 -11.78 -16.10
N ASN A 69 -22.52 -12.90 -15.92
CA ASN A 69 -22.86 -14.17 -16.56
C ASN A 69 -24.07 -14.81 -15.84
N PRO A 70 -25.18 -15.09 -16.54
CA PRO A 70 -26.41 -15.56 -15.92
C PRO A 70 -26.34 -17.01 -15.44
N GLU A 71 -25.39 -17.82 -15.92
CA GLU A 71 -25.32 -19.27 -15.64
C GLU A 71 -24.63 -19.65 -14.31
N SER A 72 -23.89 -18.72 -13.70
CA SER A 72 -23.18 -18.94 -12.43
C SER A 72 -23.93 -18.35 -11.22
N ARG A 73 -25.19 -17.93 -11.39
CA ARG A 73 -26.04 -17.40 -10.32
C ARG A 73 -26.49 -18.50 -9.36
N SER A 74 -25.54 -19.07 -8.64
CA SER A 74 -25.84 -19.85 -7.44
C SER A 74 -26.51 -18.94 -6.43
N SER A 75 -27.56 -19.44 -5.77
CA SER A 75 -28.40 -18.79 -4.77
C SER A 75 -27.54 -18.23 -3.63
N SER A 76 -27.00 -17.03 -3.86
CA SER A 76 -25.89 -16.52 -3.07
C SER A 76 -26.32 -16.21 -1.65
N ARG A 77 -25.61 -16.82 -0.71
CA ARG A 77 -25.48 -16.49 0.72
C ARG A 77 -25.18 -15.00 0.92
N LYS A 78 -26.22 -14.16 0.75
CA LYS A 78 -26.18 -12.70 0.87
C LYS A 78 -26.74 -12.31 2.23
N HIS A 79 -25.92 -11.63 3.01
CA HIS A 79 -26.24 -11.23 4.36
C HIS A 79 -26.27 -9.72 4.43
N LEU A 80 -27.40 -9.19 4.88
CA LEU A 80 -27.54 -7.79 5.22
C LEU A 80 -27.15 -7.66 6.69
N LEU A 81 -26.12 -6.86 6.97
CA LEU A 81 -25.49 -6.78 8.27
C LEU A 81 -25.38 -5.33 8.74
N THR A 82 -25.10 -5.17 10.02
CA THR A 82 -24.62 -3.93 10.64
C THR A 82 -23.35 -4.23 11.43
N VAL A 83 -22.40 -3.31 11.42
CA VAL A 83 -21.10 -3.43 12.10
C VAL A 83 -20.88 -2.21 12.98
N GLU A 84 -20.19 -2.34 14.11
CA GLU A 84 -19.93 -1.19 14.98
C GLU A 84 -18.93 -0.19 14.33
N LYS A 85 -19.27 1.10 14.34
CA LYS A 85 -18.43 2.17 13.76
C LYS A 85 -17.06 2.25 14.43
N LYS A 86 -17.00 2.08 15.75
CA LYS A 86 -15.75 2.14 16.54
C LYS A 86 -14.79 1.04 16.12
N GLN A 87 -15.29 -0.18 15.91
CA GLN A 87 -14.49 -1.30 15.46
C GLN A 87 -13.84 -1.00 14.12
N ILE A 88 -14.62 -0.60 13.11
CA ILE A 88 -14.07 -0.33 11.77
C ILE A 88 -13.11 0.86 11.77
N LYS A 89 -13.40 1.91 12.55
CA LYS A 89 -12.45 3.01 12.75
C LYS A 89 -11.13 2.53 13.34
N ALA A 90 -11.15 1.67 14.36
CA ALA A 90 -9.93 1.10 14.93
C ALA A 90 -9.15 0.29 13.87
N VAL A 91 -9.84 -0.50 13.06
CA VAL A 91 -9.19 -1.24 11.96
C VAL A 91 -8.55 -0.30 10.95
N LEU A 92 -9.26 0.73 10.49
CA LEU A 92 -8.75 1.72 9.52
C LEU A 92 -7.63 2.61 10.06
N ASN A 93 -7.55 2.80 11.38
CA ASN A 93 -6.44 3.48 12.01
C ASN A 93 -5.20 2.57 12.11
N SER A 94 -5.41 1.27 12.35
CA SER A 94 -4.34 0.28 12.44
C SER A 94 -3.77 -0.12 11.08
N ILE A 95 -4.64 -0.17 10.07
CA ILE A 95 -4.33 -0.55 8.69
C ILE A 95 -4.69 0.66 7.86
N GLU A 96 -3.69 1.30 7.24
CA GLU A 96 -3.95 2.48 6.41
C GLU A 96 -5.09 2.20 5.42
N ALA A 97 -5.94 3.20 5.19
CA ALA A 97 -7.13 3.09 4.35
C ALA A 97 -6.95 2.36 2.99
N PRO A 98 -5.86 2.54 2.21
CA PRO A 98 -5.71 1.85 0.92
C PRO A 98 -5.57 0.33 1.06
N PHE A 99 -5.02 -0.17 2.18
CA PHE A 99 -4.76 -1.61 2.38
C PHE A 99 -5.97 -2.36 2.94
N PHE A 100 -7.01 -1.65 3.35
CA PHE A 100 -8.20 -2.28 3.93
C PHE A 100 -8.92 -3.15 2.89
N CYS A 101 -9.07 -2.71 1.65
CA CYS A 101 -9.80 -3.46 0.61
C CYS A 101 -9.00 -4.62 -0.01
N SER A 102 -7.70 -4.71 0.28
CA SER A 102 -6.82 -5.80 -0.16
C SER A 102 -6.49 -6.80 0.96
N THR A 103 -7.04 -6.57 2.16
CA THR A 103 -6.76 -7.41 3.34
C THR A 103 -7.98 -8.23 3.74
N ARG A 104 -7.76 -9.52 4.00
CA ARG A 104 -8.81 -10.44 4.48
C ARG A 104 -9.04 -10.25 5.98
N PHE A 105 -10.30 -10.31 6.39
CA PHE A 105 -10.69 -10.20 7.79
C PHE A 105 -11.58 -11.38 8.19
N PRO A 106 -11.36 -11.99 9.37
CA PRO A 106 -12.35 -12.87 9.95
C PRO A 106 -13.60 -12.07 10.33
N ILE A 107 -14.78 -12.61 10.04
CA ILE A 107 -16.08 -12.05 10.42
C ILE A 107 -16.83 -13.02 11.34
N GLN A 108 -17.51 -12.45 12.33
CA GLN A 108 -18.44 -13.16 13.21
C GLN A 108 -19.81 -12.47 13.17
N ILE A 109 -20.82 -13.18 12.69
CA ILE A 109 -22.21 -12.73 12.65
C ILE A 109 -22.88 -13.23 13.92
N ARG A 110 -23.26 -12.31 14.81
CA ARG A 110 -23.89 -12.58 16.10
C ARG A 110 -25.37 -12.24 16.06
N ALA A 111 -26.16 -12.90 16.88
CA ALA A 111 -27.62 -12.71 16.91
C ALA A 111 -28.06 -11.28 17.30
N GLY A 112 -27.21 -10.54 18.02
CA GLY A 112 -27.54 -9.19 18.49
C GLY A 112 -26.34 -8.49 19.11
N SER A 113 -26.52 -7.20 19.42
CA SER A 113 -25.49 -6.40 20.09
C SER A 113 -25.23 -6.92 21.49
N GLY A 114 -23.97 -7.21 21.81
CA GLY A 114 -23.57 -7.80 23.10
C GLY A 114 -23.92 -9.29 23.27
N SER A 115 -24.57 -9.92 22.27
CA SER A 115 -24.86 -11.35 22.31
C SER A 115 -23.58 -12.17 22.09
N THR A 116 -23.45 -13.27 22.82
CA THR A 116 -22.42 -14.30 22.60
C THR A 116 -22.86 -15.35 21.58
N HIS A 117 -24.14 -15.36 21.19
CA HIS A 117 -24.68 -16.33 20.25
C HIS A 117 -24.18 -16.05 18.83
N LEU A 118 -23.26 -16.89 18.36
CA LEU A 118 -22.70 -16.86 17.02
C LEU A 118 -23.65 -17.56 16.05
N LEU A 119 -24.20 -16.82 15.09
CA LEU A 119 -25.00 -17.38 14.02
C LEU A 119 -24.11 -17.99 12.96
N GLU A 120 -23.03 -17.29 12.60
CA GLU A 120 -22.18 -17.67 11.48
C GLU A 120 -20.83 -16.97 11.54
N SER A 121 -19.80 -17.62 11.03
CA SER A 121 -18.45 -17.05 10.94
C SER A 121 -17.79 -17.46 9.63
N GLY A 122 -16.84 -16.65 9.18
CA GLY A 122 -16.00 -16.99 8.05
C GLY A 122 -14.97 -15.90 7.79
N THR A 123 -14.39 -15.90 6.60
CA THR A 123 -13.44 -14.89 6.18
C THR A 123 -14.03 -14.04 5.07
N VAL A 124 -13.87 -12.72 5.18
CA VAL A 124 -14.37 -11.77 4.20
C VAL A 124 -13.27 -10.85 3.69
N LEU A 125 -13.46 -10.36 2.48
CA LEU A 125 -12.64 -9.33 1.86
C LEU A 125 -13.49 -8.07 1.61
N PRO A 126 -13.10 -6.89 2.10
CA PRO A 126 -13.81 -5.66 1.80
C PRO A 126 -13.54 -5.26 0.34
N ILE A 127 -14.59 -5.04 -0.45
CA ILE A 127 -14.45 -4.56 -1.84
C ILE A 127 -14.70 -3.05 -1.92
N LYS A 128 -15.61 -2.54 -1.10
CA LYS A 128 -16.01 -1.14 -1.19
C LYS A 128 -16.31 -0.55 0.19
N ILE A 129 -15.78 0.65 0.39
CA ILE A 129 -16.11 1.51 1.52
C ILE A 129 -16.71 2.78 0.94
N HIS A 130 -17.95 3.10 1.31
CA HIS A 130 -18.55 4.40 1.00
C HIS A 130 -18.26 5.36 2.16
N ARG A 131 -17.64 6.50 1.84
CA ARG A 131 -17.36 7.61 2.76
C ARG A 131 -18.04 8.88 2.24
N ASP A 132 -18.34 9.83 3.11
CA ASP A 132 -18.88 11.14 2.71
C ASP A 132 -17.91 11.86 1.75
N GLU A 133 -18.47 12.45 0.69
CA GLU A 133 -17.74 12.98 -0.48
C GLU A 133 -16.92 14.26 -0.20
N GLU A 134 -17.08 14.91 0.95
CA GLU A 134 -16.22 16.04 1.38
C GLU A 134 -14.74 15.65 1.52
N SER A 135 -14.47 14.35 1.63
CA SER A 135 -13.15 13.76 1.42
C SER A 135 -13.12 13.07 0.05
N GLY A 136 -12.56 13.73 -0.97
CA GLY A 136 -12.40 13.20 -2.32
C GLY A 136 -11.61 11.87 -2.41
N PRO A 137 -11.31 11.35 -3.62
CA PRO A 137 -10.56 10.10 -3.78
C PRO A 137 -9.21 10.20 -3.05
N ILE A 138 -8.94 9.23 -2.16
CA ILE A 138 -7.73 9.02 -1.33
C ILE A 138 -6.73 10.18 -1.45
N LYS A 139 -6.95 11.27 -0.70
CA LYS A 139 -5.90 12.26 -0.50
C LYS A 139 -4.85 11.63 0.42
N ILE A 140 -3.63 11.54 -0.09
CA ILE A 140 -2.47 10.87 0.55
C ILE A 140 -1.80 11.81 1.57
N HIS A 141 -2.33 13.02 1.77
CA HIS A 141 -1.85 13.95 2.78
C HIS A 141 -2.60 13.69 4.08
N ARG A 142 -1.82 13.39 5.12
CA ARG A 142 -2.19 12.69 6.36
C ARG A 142 -3.10 13.49 7.31
N ASP A 143 -3.67 14.61 6.88
CA ASP A 143 -4.57 15.44 7.69
C ASP A 143 -5.82 15.76 6.88
N GLU A 144 -6.92 15.07 7.18
CA GLU A 144 -8.29 15.52 6.91
C GLU A 144 -9.22 14.52 7.63
N GLU A 145 -10.07 15.05 8.51
CA GLU A 145 -10.99 14.31 9.39
C GLU A 145 -11.58 13.09 8.68
N SER A 146 -11.30 11.89 9.19
CA SER A 146 -11.82 10.64 8.63
C SER A 146 -13.32 10.75 8.38
N GLY A 147 -13.71 10.99 7.12
CA GLY A 147 -15.08 11.18 6.70
C GLY A 147 -15.99 10.06 7.21
N ASN A 148 -17.28 10.34 7.42
CA ASN A 148 -18.16 9.33 7.98
C ASN A 148 -18.30 8.15 7.02
N ILE A 149 -18.18 6.94 7.57
CA ILE A 149 -18.36 5.70 6.82
C ILE A 149 -19.86 5.46 6.68
N LEU A 150 -20.34 5.49 5.44
CA LEU A 150 -21.74 5.32 5.11
C LEU A 150 -22.13 3.86 4.96
N ASN A 151 -21.31 3.07 4.29
CA ASN A 151 -21.64 1.69 3.95
C ASN A 151 -20.37 0.86 3.69
N LEU A 152 -20.44 -0.42 4.05
CA LEU A 152 -19.38 -1.40 3.82
C LEU A 152 -19.88 -2.53 2.94
N VAL A 153 -19.06 -2.93 1.98
CA VAL A 153 -19.35 -4.04 1.09
C VAL A 153 -18.24 -5.06 1.22
N PHE A 154 -18.61 -6.24 1.66
CA PHE A 154 -17.73 -7.38 1.82
C PHE A 154 -18.10 -8.48 0.83
N VAL A 155 -17.11 -9.27 0.45
CA VAL A 155 -17.34 -10.58 -0.15
C VAL A 155 -16.79 -11.69 0.71
N TRP A 156 -17.41 -12.85 0.64
CA TRP A 156 -16.82 -14.07 1.21
C TRP A 156 -15.50 -14.37 0.50
N ALA A 157 -14.49 -14.66 1.31
CA ALA A 157 -13.12 -14.90 0.91
C ALA A 157 -12.60 -16.09 1.70
N GLU A 158 -13.30 -17.23 1.63
CA GLU A 158 -12.85 -18.50 2.18
C GLU A 158 -11.63 -19.02 1.39
N ASP A 159 -10.84 -19.90 2.00
CA ASP A 159 -9.64 -20.45 1.36
C ASP A 159 -10.02 -21.25 0.11
N GLY A 160 -9.23 -21.13 -0.96
CA GLY A 160 -9.48 -21.74 -2.26
C GLY A 160 -10.47 -20.98 -3.16
N MET A 161 -11.08 -19.88 -2.70
CA MET A 161 -11.92 -19.04 -3.54
C MET A 161 -11.10 -18.11 -4.43
N ASP A 162 -11.34 -18.14 -5.74
CA ASP A 162 -10.76 -17.18 -6.67
C ASP A 162 -11.48 -15.83 -6.60
N LEU A 163 -10.73 -14.77 -6.29
CA LEU A 163 -11.26 -13.42 -6.13
C LEU A 163 -10.58 -12.43 -7.07
N LYS A 164 -11.35 -11.44 -7.52
CA LYS A 164 -10.85 -10.29 -8.28
C LYS A 164 -10.65 -9.13 -7.33
N VAL A 165 -9.40 -8.70 -7.14
CA VAL A 165 -9.04 -7.72 -6.10
C VAL A 165 -8.16 -6.62 -6.68
N ASP A 166 -8.45 -5.38 -6.31
CA ASP A 166 -7.61 -4.22 -6.59
C ASP A 166 -6.63 -4.06 -5.41
N VAL A 167 -5.35 -4.37 -5.64
CA VAL A 167 -4.29 -4.30 -4.64
C VAL A 167 -3.51 -2.99 -4.80
N PRO A 168 -3.32 -2.19 -3.74
CA PRO A 168 -2.57 -0.95 -3.80
C PRO A 168 -1.06 -1.18 -3.97
N VAL A 169 -0.41 -0.26 -4.68
CA VAL A 169 1.03 -0.25 -4.93
C VAL A 169 1.70 0.77 -4.01
N VAL A 170 2.76 0.33 -3.32
CA VAL A 170 3.58 1.16 -2.42
C VAL A 170 4.99 1.24 -2.99
N PHE A 171 5.49 2.46 -3.16
CA PHE A 171 6.84 2.70 -3.65
C PHE A 171 7.81 2.80 -2.46
N LYS A 172 8.91 2.05 -2.52
CA LYS A 172 10.00 2.08 -1.54
C LYS A 172 11.27 2.64 -2.17
N GLY A 173 12.13 3.23 -1.36
CA GLY A 173 13.40 3.79 -1.86
C GLY A 173 13.28 5.13 -2.57
N GLU A 174 12.15 5.84 -2.38
CA GLU A 174 11.98 7.22 -2.88
C GLU A 174 13.14 8.12 -2.42
N ASP A 175 13.59 7.96 -1.18
CA ASP A 175 14.71 8.72 -0.64
C ASP A 175 16.04 8.39 -1.32
N ASP A 176 16.30 7.15 -1.74
CA ASP A 176 17.59 6.69 -2.28
C ASP A 176 17.73 6.75 -3.80
N CYS A 177 16.63 6.94 -4.50
CA CYS A 177 16.56 7.01 -5.93
C CYS A 177 17.46 8.12 -6.54
N PRO A 178 18.45 7.78 -7.40
CA PRO A 178 19.32 8.77 -8.02
C PRO A 178 18.57 9.71 -8.97
N GLY A 179 17.53 9.23 -9.65
CA GLY A 179 16.66 10.04 -10.50
C GLY A 179 15.92 11.15 -9.74
N LEU A 180 15.58 10.91 -8.47
CA LEU A 180 14.95 11.90 -7.59
C LEU A 180 15.98 12.80 -6.88
N LYS A 181 17.12 12.23 -6.46
CA LYS A 181 18.18 12.95 -5.73
C LYS A 181 19.05 13.88 -6.59
N LYS A 182 19.02 13.76 -7.93
CA LYS A 182 19.88 14.51 -8.88
C LYS A 182 19.75 16.05 -8.84
N GLY A 183 18.89 16.63 -7.98
CA GLY A 183 18.85 18.07 -7.67
C GLY A 183 19.54 18.54 -6.38
N ALA A 184 19.82 17.67 -5.40
CA ALA A 184 19.97 18.11 -4.00
C ALA A 184 21.36 18.01 -3.36
N LYS A 185 22.34 17.28 -3.93
CA LYS A 185 23.64 17.08 -3.27
C LYS A 185 24.79 17.81 -3.96
N GLY A 186 25.22 18.92 -3.39
CA GLY A 186 26.57 19.47 -3.62
C GLY A 186 26.66 20.99 -3.61
N THR A 187 26.69 21.61 -2.43
CA THR A 187 27.08 23.03 -2.28
C THR A 187 28.32 23.24 -1.42
N THR A 188 28.74 22.31 -0.56
CA THR A 188 29.85 22.60 0.37
C THR A 188 31.14 21.86 0.09
N LYS A 189 31.17 20.66 -0.50
CA LYS A 189 32.45 19.96 -0.71
C LYS A 189 33.19 20.38 -1.99
N TRP A 190 32.45 20.50 -3.09
CA TRP A 190 33.02 20.78 -4.41
C TRP A 190 33.56 22.21 -4.57
N LEU A 191 32.97 23.18 -3.85
CA LEU A 191 33.43 24.57 -3.85
C LEU A 191 34.79 24.71 -3.14
N TRP A 192 34.96 23.99 -2.02
CA TRP A 192 36.21 23.97 -1.27
C TRP A 192 37.33 23.24 -2.03
N ASP A 193 37.03 22.12 -2.69
CA ASP A 193 38.03 21.39 -3.50
C ASP A 193 38.53 22.25 -4.69
N ARG A 194 37.65 23.05 -5.32
CA ARG A 194 38.03 23.97 -6.40
C ARG A 194 38.75 25.22 -5.90
N LEU A 195 38.35 25.79 -4.77
CA LEU A 195 39.06 26.90 -4.14
C LEU A 195 40.46 26.47 -3.70
N ALA A 196 40.61 25.26 -3.15
CA ALA A 196 41.89 24.68 -2.79
C ALA A 196 42.80 24.46 -4.01
N PHE A 197 42.26 23.97 -5.13
CA PHE A 197 43.02 23.78 -6.36
C PHE A 197 43.47 25.11 -7.00
N ILE A 198 42.58 26.11 -7.04
CA ILE A 198 42.93 27.46 -7.54
C ILE A 198 43.96 28.13 -6.61
N ALA A 199 43.79 28.02 -5.29
CA ALA A 199 44.77 28.53 -4.31
C ALA A 199 46.13 27.83 -4.45
N SER A 200 46.16 26.52 -4.69
CA SER A 200 47.40 25.76 -4.91
C SER A 200 48.15 26.20 -6.17
N ILE A 201 47.44 26.52 -7.26
CA ILE A 201 48.06 27.01 -8.51
C ILE A 201 48.62 28.43 -8.32
N ILE A 202 47.91 29.28 -7.57
CA ILE A 202 48.37 30.65 -7.25
C ILE A 202 49.62 30.59 -6.36
N PHE A 203 49.67 29.72 -5.36
CA PHE A 203 50.80 29.60 -4.43
C PHE A 203 52.06 29.01 -5.08
N HIS A 204 51.91 28.15 -6.09
CA HIS A 204 53.06 27.59 -6.82
C HIS A 204 53.64 28.53 -7.89
N LYS A 205 52.86 29.54 -8.33
CA LYS A 205 53.26 30.45 -9.42
C LYS A 205 53.67 31.85 -8.94
N CYS A 206 53.49 32.16 -7.66
CA CYS A 206 53.95 33.39 -7.02
C CYS A 206 54.88 33.08 -5.85
N ARG A 207 56.14 32.71 -6.15
CA ARG A 207 57.25 32.96 -5.23
C ARG A 207 57.85 34.31 -5.66
N PRO A 208 57.61 35.42 -4.94
CA PRO A 208 58.11 36.72 -5.36
C PRO A 208 59.62 36.80 -5.09
N GLN A 209 60.40 37.07 -6.14
CA GLN A 209 61.69 37.74 -5.99
C GLN A 209 61.42 39.25 -5.89
N PRO A 210 62.12 39.97 -5.01
CA PRO A 210 61.88 41.39 -4.83
C PRO A 210 62.66 42.16 -5.89
N ASP A 211 62.05 42.45 -7.04
CA ASP A 211 62.41 43.68 -7.73
C ASP A 211 61.30 44.19 -8.66
N ASN A 212 61.40 45.50 -8.85
CA ASN A 212 60.54 46.50 -9.42
C ASN A 212 59.58 46.12 -10.55
N SER A 213 58.43 46.81 -10.46
CA SER A 213 57.62 47.31 -11.56
C SER A 213 57.33 46.33 -12.71
N VAL A 214 56.12 45.79 -12.70
CA VAL A 214 55.15 45.87 -13.81
C VAL A 214 53.88 45.18 -13.32
N LYS A 215 52.79 45.94 -13.21
CA LYS A 215 51.46 45.36 -12.96
C LYS A 215 50.98 44.70 -14.25
N GLN A 216 51.30 43.42 -14.45
CA GLN A 216 50.72 42.64 -15.54
C GLN A 216 49.29 42.22 -15.16
N THR A 217 48.32 42.91 -15.76
CA THR A 217 46.92 42.53 -15.71
C THR A 217 46.71 41.34 -16.64
N VAL A 218 46.66 40.12 -16.09
CA VAL A 218 46.33 38.90 -16.85
C VAL A 218 44.82 38.84 -17.05
N GLN A 219 44.36 39.07 -18.27
CA GLN A 219 42.96 38.88 -18.67
C GLN A 219 42.73 37.40 -19.00
N PHE A 220 41.95 36.70 -18.16
CA PHE A 220 41.57 35.32 -18.40
C PHE A 220 40.30 35.24 -19.26
N LYS A 221 40.44 34.75 -20.49
CA LYS A 221 39.32 34.38 -21.36
C LYS A 221 39.20 32.86 -21.36
N GLY A 222 38.38 32.32 -20.46
CA GLY A 222 38.08 30.90 -20.38
C GLY A 222 36.58 30.67 -20.43
N VAL A 223 36.07 30.22 -21.58
CA VAL A 223 34.73 29.66 -21.70
C VAL A 223 34.77 28.27 -21.10
N VAL A 224 34.20 28.10 -19.90
CA VAL A 224 33.93 26.78 -19.32
C VAL A 224 32.44 26.54 -19.49
N GLU A 225 32.05 25.92 -20.60
CA GLU A 225 30.71 25.38 -20.72
C GLU A 225 30.68 24.01 -20.02
N VAL A 226 30.21 24.00 -18.78
CA VAL A 226 29.72 22.79 -18.12
C VAL A 226 28.24 23.03 -17.84
N LYS A 227 27.40 22.84 -18.85
CA LYS A 227 25.95 22.68 -18.63
C LYS A 227 25.70 21.26 -18.11
N LYS A 228 26.07 21.00 -16.85
CA LYS A 228 25.45 19.90 -16.12
C LYS A 228 24.14 20.45 -15.57
N SER A 229 23.11 20.44 -16.40
CA SER A 229 21.75 20.74 -15.98
C SER A 229 21.42 19.83 -14.80
N ARG A 230 21.22 20.42 -13.62
CA ARG A 230 20.73 19.70 -12.43
C ARG A 230 19.25 19.41 -12.66
N ILE A 231 18.98 18.41 -13.48
CA ILE A 231 17.62 17.93 -13.69
C ILE A 231 17.29 17.05 -12.48
N SER A 232 16.55 17.62 -11.53
CA SER A 232 15.87 16.82 -10.53
C SER A 232 14.68 16.16 -11.21
N GLY A 233 14.52 14.86 -11.07
CA GLY A 233 13.30 14.17 -11.50
C GLY A 233 12.21 14.23 -10.44
N PHE A 234 10.97 13.97 -10.83
CA PHE A 234 9.87 13.64 -9.94
C PHE A 234 9.27 12.28 -10.30
N LEU A 235 8.77 11.57 -9.30
CA LEU A 235 8.14 10.27 -9.49
C LEU A 235 6.71 10.46 -10.00
N ASN A 236 6.47 10.09 -11.25
CA ASN A 236 5.13 10.06 -11.81
C ASN A 236 4.50 8.67 -11.58
N LYS A 237 3.55 8.61 -10.65
CA LYS A 237 2.78 7.41 -10.28
C LYS A 237 1.60 7.26 -11.26
N ILE A 238 1.77 6.43 -12.28
CA ILE A 238 0.74 6.20 -13.32
C ILE A 238 -0.38 5.30 -12.77
N ARG A 239 0.00 4.30 -11.96
CA ARG A 239 -0.93 3.38 -11.30
C ARG A 239 -0.64 3.32 -9.81
N THR A 240 -1.68 3.51 -9.02
CA THR A 240 -1.67 3.39 -7.55
C THR A 240 -2.26 2.06 -7.07
N SER A 241 -2.89 1.30 -7.96
CA SER A 241 -3.45 -0.02 -7.68
C SER A 241 -3.41 -0.91 -8.93
N LEU A 242 -3.36 -2.22 -8.71
CA LEU A 242 -3.30 -3.27 -9.71
C LEU A 242 -4.34 -4.33 -9.44
N ARG A 243 -5.01 -4.80 -10.49
CA ARG A 243 -6.10 -5.76 -10.38
C ARG A 243 -5.59 -7.18 -10.62
N TYR A 244 -5.75 -8.04 -9.62
CA TYR A 244 -5.39 -9.45 -9.70
C TYR A 244 -6.62 -10.36 -9.61
N LEU A 245 -6.50 -11.54 -10.22
CA LEU A 245 -7.38 -12.69 -10.04
C LEU A 245 -6.57 -13.84 -9.45
N GLY A 246 -7.05 -14.45 -8.38
CA GLY A 246 -6.47 -15.68 -7.86
C GLY A 246 -7.05 -16.07 -6.51
N PRO A 247 -6.50 -17.12 -5.90
CA PRO A 247 -7.02 -17.70 -4.67
C PRO A 247 -6.84 -16.73 -3.50
N SER A 248 -7.84 -16.67 -2.62
CA SER A 248 -7.92 -15.71 -1.53
C SER A 248 -6.74 -15.79 -0.55
N GLU A 249 -6.13 -16.96 -0.34
CA GLU A 249 -4.94 -17.15 0.51
C GLU A 249 -3.67 -16.46 -0.01
N HIS A 250 -3.54 -16.26 -1.31
CA HIS A 250 -2.33 -15.70 -1.90
C HIS A 250 -2.41 -14.21 -2.19
N ILE A 251 -3.53 -13.55 -1.90
CA ILE A 251 -3.74 -12.13 -2.19
C ILE A 251 -2.94 -11.29 -1.21
N PRO A 252 -1.96 -10.48 -1.67
CA PRO A 252 -1.18 -9.63 -0.79
C PRO A 252 -1.98 -8.40 -0.38
N SER A 253 -1.76 -7.93 0.85
CA SER A 253 -2.33 -6.66 1.32
C SER A 253 -1.77 -5.45 0.55
N LYS A 254 -0.53 -5.52 0.06
CA LYS A 254 0.11 -4.47 -0.74
C LYS A 254 1.15 -5.06 -1.68
N VAL A 255 1.36 -4.39 -2.81
CA VAL A 255 2.47 -4.66 -3.71
C VAL A 255 3.54 -3.61 -3.46
N GLU A 256 4.77 -4.03 -3.18
CA GLU A 256 5.89 -3.12 -2.97
C GLU A 256 6.74 -3.05 -4.24
N VAL A 257 7.03 -1.82 -4.68
CA VAL A 257 7.85 -1.56 -5.85
C VAL A 257 9.06 -0.77 -5.41
N ASP A 258 10.25 -1.34 -5.59
CA ASP A 258 11.52 -0.68 -5.28
C ASP A 258 11.92 0.26 -6.43
N ILE A 259 12.16 1.52 -6.10
CA ILE A 259 12.61 2.54 -7.05
C ILE A 259 14.02 3.08 -6.73
N SER A 260 14.72 2.46 -5.76
CA SER A 260 16.03 2.90 -5.28
C SER A 260 17.08 3.00 -6.38
N ASN A 261 17.00 2.15 -7.40
CA ASN A 261 18.00 2.04 -8.47
C ASN A 261 17.59 2.72 -9.79
N LEU A 262 16.46 3.44 -9.82
CA LEU A 262 15.97 4.06 -11.06
C LEU A 262 16.62 5.41 -11.35
N ASP A 263 16.95 5.65 -12.61
CA ASP A 263 17.41 6.92 -13.14
C ASP A 263 16.27 7.71 -13.83
N ILE A 264 16.59 8.91 -14.31
CA ILE A 264 15.64 9.78 -15.03
C ILE A 264 15.23 9.10 -16.35
N GLU A 265 13.94 9.17 -16.71
CA GLU A 265 13.29 8.48 -17.82
C GLU A 265 13.10 6.96 -17.68
N ASP A 266 13.61 6.35 -16.60
CA ASP A 266 13.37 4.94 -16.34
C ASP A 266 11.91 4.67 -15.96
N ARG A 267 11.48 3.44 -16.28
CA ARG A 267 10.09 2.98 -16.14
C ARG A 267 10.08 1.59 -15.54
N ILE A 268 9.17 1.35 -14.61
CA ILE A 268 8.87 0.00 -14.09
C ILE A 268 7.57 -0.46 -14.72
N PHE A 269 7.58 -1.66 -15.30
CA PHE A 269 6.42 -2.28 -15.92
C PHE A 269 5.73 -3.27 -14.98
N MET A 270 4.49 -3.64 -15.31
CA MET A 270 3.70 -4.56 -14.48
C MET A 270 4.29 -5.97 -14.41
N ARG A 271 5.03 -6.37 -15.44
CA ARG A 271 5.73 -7.66 -15.52
C ARG A 271 6.93 -7.76 -14.59
N ASP A 272 7.50 -6.62 -14.19
CA ASP A 272 8.71 -6.57 -13.35
C ASP A 272 8.35 -6.68 -11.86
N ILE A 273 7.05 -6.79 -11.53
CA ILE A 273 6.57 -6.94 -10.16
C ILE A 273 6.65 -8.39 -9.73
N GLU A 274 7.33 -8.63 -8.62
CA GLU A 274 7.35 -9.92 -7.95
C GLU A 274 6.02 -10.16 -7.21
N VAL A 275 5.18 -11.04 -7.75
CA VAL A 275 3.93 -11.51 -7.12
C VAL A 275 3.86 -13.03 -7.12
N HIS A 276 2.99 -13.60 -6.28
CA HIS A 276 2.81 -15.05 -6.21
C HIS A 276 2.34 -15.60 -7.57
N PRO A 277 2.89 -16.73 -8.07
CA PRO A 277 2.61 -17.25 -9.40
C PRO A 277 1.15 -17.64 -9.64
N SER A 278 0.36 -17.85 -8.58
CA SER A 278 -1.08 -18.12 -8.70
C SER A 278 -1.91 -16.88 -9.03
N LEU A 279 -1.35 -15.68 -8.91
CA LEU A 279 -2.06 -14.42 -9.15
C LEU A 279 -1.93 -14.03 -10.61
N LYS A 280 -3.06 -13.91 -11.29
CA LYS A 280 -3.16 -13.46 -12.67
C LYS A 280 -3.49 -11.98 -12.71
N LEU A 281 -2.66 -11.17 -13.35
CA LEU A 281 -2.96 -9.76 -13.58
C LEU A 281 -4.12 -9.65 -14.59
N LEU A 282 -5.17 -8.90 -14.25
CA LEU A 282 -6.36 -8.73 -15.12
C LEU A 282 -6.25 -7.54 -16.07
N ASN A 283 -5.09 -6.90 -16.17
CA ASN A 283 -4.94 -5.72 -17.01
C ASN A 283 -4.78 -6.12 -18.49
N LYS A 284 -5.38 -5.34 -19.39
CA LYS A 284 -5.38 -5.60 -20.84
C LYS A 284 -4.00 -5.41 -21.48
N ASN A 285 -3.14 -4.59 -20.89
CA ASN A 285 -1.84 -4.22 -21.44
C ASN A 285 -0.74 -4.39 -20.38
N GLU A 286 0.08 -5.43 -20.53
CA GLU A 286 1.23 -5.70 -19.64
C GLU A 286 2.40 -4.74 -19.87
N ASN A 287 2.50 -4.16 -21.06
CA ASN A 287 3.52 -3.16 -21.43
C ASN A 287 3.23 -1.76 -20.87
N MET A 288 2.18 -1.60 -20.05
CA MET A 288 1.88 -0.32 -19.41
C MET A 288 2.80 -0.12 -18.18
N PRO A 289 3.52 1.01 -18.07
CA PRO A 289 4.34 1.30 -16.88
C PRO A 289 3.47 1.65 -15.66
N ILE A 290 3.93 1.24 -14.47
CA ILE A 290 3.32 1.56 -13.17
C ILE A 290 3.77 2.95 -12.71
N CYS A 291 5.06 3.22 -12.86
CA CYS A 291 5.68 4.48 -12.53
C CYS A 291 6.80 4.81 -13.52
N LYS A 292 7.09 6.10 -13.63
CA LYS A 292 8.23 6.63 -14.38
C LYS A 292 8.84 7.80 -13.64
N ILE A 293 10.15 8.00 -13.77
CA ILE A 293 10.82 9.20 -13.26
C ILE A 293 10.88 10.22 -14.38
N VAL A 294 10.17 11.34 -14.21
CA VAL A 294 10.10 12.39 -15.23
C VAL A 294 11.05 13.52 -14.84
N PRO A 295 11.84 14.06 -15.77
CA PRO A 295 12.65 15.24 -15.52
C PRO A 295 11.77 16.46 -15.25
N THR A 296 12.06 17.19 -14.18
CA THR A 296 11.47 18.52 -14.00
C THR A 296 12.20 19.48 -14.95
N SER A 297 11.58 19.81 -16.08
CA SER A 297 12.11 20.85 -16.95
C SER A 297 12.01 22.21 -16.24
N LEU A 298 13.15 22.83 -15.95
CA LEU A 298 13.24 24.25 -15.56
C LEU A 298 12.88 25.10 -16.78
N GLY A 299 11.58 25.34 -16.97
CA GLY A 299 11.06 26.08 -18.11
C GLY A 299 9.54 26.24 -18.01
N ASN A 300 9.11 27.16 -17.14
CA ASN A 300 7.93 27.98 -17.39
C ASN A 300 8.12 29.30 -16.64
N GLN A 301 8.17 30.37 -17.42
CA GLN A 301 8.04 31.74 -16.91
C GLN A 301 6.69 31.87 -16.22
N GLU A 302 6.71 32.59 -15.11
CA GLU A 302 5.53 33.17 -14.47
C GLU A 302 4.65 33.83 -15.54
N PRO A 303 3.33 33.56 -15.61
CA PRO A 303 2.47 34.42 -16.39
C PRO A 303 2.48 35.78 -15.70
N VAL A 304 3.18 36.74 -16.32
CA VAL A 304 3.09 38.15 -15.97
C VAL A 304 1.61 38.52 -16.09
N ALA A 305 0.98 38.71 -14.93
CA ALA A 305 -0.34 39.30 -14.85
C ALA A 305 -0.25 40.72 -15.42
N ALA A 306 -0.97 40.97 -16.51
CA ALA A 306 -1.32 42.29 -17.00
C ALA A 306 -2.76 42.59 -16.58
#